data_AF-A0A6S6RZU0-F1
#
_entry.id   AF-A0A6S6RZU0-F1
#
_cell.length_a   1.000
_cell.length_b   1.000
_cell.length_c   1.000
_cell.angle_alpha   90.00
_cell.angle_beta   90.00
_cell.angle_gamma   90.00
#
_symmetry.space_group_name_H-M   'P 1'
#
loop_
_entity.id
_entity.type
_entity.pdbx_description
1 polymer ?
#
loop_
_entity_poly.entity_id
_entity_poly.type
_entity_poly.pdbx_seq_one_letter_code
_entity_poly.pdbx_strand_id
1 'polypeptide(L)'
;MLPRVTNTIIGFSIAWIAVNYILPDWKFRQLPKLLQQTLNSNCRYLAAILFQYHQGRNNSFDYRIVRRDAQINDAELVSVLSDILARIKTNNISPEKIFRLLCLNHSMLSYISAFGAHREQFNNQTILSILDSKIAYIESALNFALLNNQSVKELDNPLIQRFQTIQLGENNKEQLIVEQLLLLINLLPEINSLIVFIKQQGPD
;
A
#
# COMPACT_ATOMS: atom_id res chain seq x y z
N MET A 1 42.69 27.03 -25.17
CA MET A 1 42.14 26.54 -23.88
C MET A 1 40.61 26.59 -23.81
N LEU A 2 39.91 27.45 -24.58
CA LEU A 2 38.43 27.53 -24.61
C LEU A 2 37.61 26.30 -25.10
N PRO A 3 38.09 25.36 -25.95
CA PRO A 3 37.20 24.35 -26.55
C PRO A 3 36.74 23.25 -25.59
N ARG A 4 37.36 23.10 -24.40
CA ARG A 4 36.94 22.10 -23.41
C ARG A 4 35.78 22.58 -22.53
N VAL A 5 35.76 23.87 -22.17
CA VAL A 5 34.69 24.43 -21.31
C VAL A 5 33.35 24.43 -22.04
N THR A 6 33.35 24.76 -23.34
CA THR A 6 32.15 24.67 -24.18
C THR A 6 31.63 23.24 -24.26
N ASN A 7 32.52 22.24 -24.39
CA ASN A 7 32.13 20.84 -24.42
C ASN A 7 31.53 20.36 -23.08
N THR A 8 32.05 20.84 -21.95
CA THR A 8 31.50 20.53 -20.61
C THR A 8 30.14 21.19 -20.39
N ILE A 9 29.95 22.42 -20.82
CA ILE A 9 28.66 23.12 -20.71
C ILE A 9 27.61 22.40 -21.57
N ILE A 10 27.96 22.04 -22.81
CA ILE A 10 27.06 21.28 -23.70
C ILE A 10 26.72 19.92 -23.09
N GLY A 11 27.71 19.19 -22.58
CA GLY A 11 27.48 17.91 -21.90
C GLY A 11 26.59 18.04 -20.66
N PHE A 12 26.80 19.08 -19.84
CA PHE A 12 25.97 19.39 -18.68
C PHE A 12 24.54 19.73 -19.09
N SER A 13 24.34 20.57 -20.10
CA SER A 13 23.01 20.94 -20.60
C SER A 13 22.26 19.72 -21.13
N ILE A 14 22.92 18.84 -21.90
CA ILE A 14 22.31 17.60 -22.39
C ILE A 14 21.95 16.66 -21.23
N ALA A 15 22.85 16.49 -20.26
CA ALA A 15 22.57 15.66 -19.08
C ALA A 15 21.41 16.23 -18.24
N TRP A 16 21.36 17.54 -18.06
CA TRP A 16 20.28 18.22 -17.35
C TRP A 16 18.93 18.06 -18.07
N ILE A 17 18.89 18.19 -19.40
CA ILE A 17 17.68 17.94 -20.19
C ILE A 17 17.26 16.47 -20.08
N ALA A 18 18.19 15.53 -20.25
CA ALA A 18 17.90 14.10 -20.16
C ALA A 18 17.30 13.71 -18.79
N VAL A 19 17.88 14.22 -17.70
CA VAL A 19 17.39 13.96 -16.33
C VAL A 19 16.02 14.61 -16.09
N ASN A 20 15.75 15.78 -16.66
CA ASN A 20 14.47 16.47 -16.46
C ASN A 20 13.33 15.94 -17.34
N TYR A 21 13.60 15.34 -18.50
CA TYR A 21 12.56 14.92 -19.45
C TYR A 21 12.45 13.40 -19.66
N ILE A 22 13.55 12.62 -19.64
CA ILE A 22 13.50 11.16 -19.90
C ILE A 22 13.20 10.35 -18.63
N LEU A 23 13.83 10.73 -17.52
CA LEU A 23 13.65 10.12 -16.19
C LEU A 23 12.20 10.17 -15.65
N PRO A 24 11.44 11.28 -15.75
CA PRO A 24 10.11 11.38 -15.16
C PRO A 24 9.09 10.46 -15.84
N ASP A 25 9.14 10.37 -17.17
CA ASP A 25 8.24 9.49 -17.94
C ASP A 25 8.47 8.02 -17.56
N TRP A 26 9.72 7.62 -17.28
CA TRP A 26 9.97 6.27 -16.76
C TRP A 26 9.30 6.08 -15.41
N LYS A 27 9.46 7.02 -14.47
CA LYS A 27 8.99 6.84 -13.07
C LYS A 27 7.48 6.71 -13.03
N PHE A 28 6.78 7.50 -13.85
CA PHE A 28 5.34 7.38 -14.00
C PHE A 28 4.93 6.04 -14.62
N ARG A 29 5.64 5.56 -15.65
CA ARG A 29 5.42 4.22 -16.23
C ARG A 29 5.66 3.08 -15.24
N GLN A 30 6.57 3.26 -14.29
CA GLN A 30 6.86 2.25 -13.26
C GLN A 30 5.89 2.31 -12.07
N LEU A 31 5.14 3.40 -11.91
CA LEU A 31 4.26 3.61 -10.75
C LEU A 31 3.23 2.48 -10.55
N PRO A 32 2.51 1.99 -11.57
CA PRO A 32 1.58 0.87 -11.38
C PRO A 32 2.25 -0.40 -10.86
N LYS A 33 3.45 -0.71 -11.37
CA LYS A 33 4.22 -1.88 -10.94
C LYS A 33 4.72 -1.72 -9.51
N LEU A 34 5.25 -0.55 -9.17
CA LEU A 34 5.73 -0.25 -7.82
C LEU A 34 4.58 -0.28 -6.80
N LEU A 35 3.42 0.26 -7.18
CA LEU A 35 2.20 0.20 -6.37
C LEU A 35 1.75 -1.25 -6.14
N GLN A 36 1.72 -2.06 -7.19
CA GLN A 36 1.41 -3.49 -7.09
C GLN A 36 2.38 -4.21 -6.14
N GLN A 37 3.69 -3.96 -6.27
CA GLN A 37 4.72 -4.54 -5.41
C GLN A 37 4.54 -4.13 -3.95
N THR A 38 4.26 -2.85 -3.71
CA THR A 38 4.04 -2.31 -2.36
C THR A 38 2.82 -2.94 -1.69
N LEU A 39 1.67 -2.96 -2.38
CA LEU A 39 0.45 -3.56 -1.87
C LEU A 39 0.59 -5.07 -1.63
N ASN A 40 1.27 -5.79 -2.52
CA ASN A 40 1.56 -7.21 -2.32
C ASN A 40 2.43 -7.42 -1.08
N SER A 41 3.48 -6.62 -0.89
CA SER A 41 4.31 -6.71 0.32
C SER A 41 3.54 -6.42 1.61
N ASN A 42 2.58 -5.48 1.57
CA ASN A 42 1.66 -5.21 2.68
C ASN A 42 0.75 -6.41 2.97
N CYS A 43 0.17 -7.05 1.93
CA CYS A 43 -0.63 -8.26 2.08
C CYS A 43 0.20 -9.43 2.65
N ARG A 44 1.43 -9.63 2.16
CA ARG A 44 2.34 -10.65 2.71
C ARG A 44 2.66 -10.40 4.18
N TYR A 45 2.87 -9.14 4.57
CA TYR A 45 3.10 -8.77 5.96
C TYR A 45 1.87 -9.03 6.83
N LEU A 46 0.68 -8.68 6.34
CA LEU A 46 -0.59 -8.97 7.00
C LEU A 46 -0.82 -10.48 7.17
N ALA A 47 -0.53 -11.28 6.15
CA ALA A 47 -0.61 -12.75 6.21
C ALA A 47 0.40 -13.35 7.21
N ALA A 48 1.62 -12.82 7.28
CA ALA A 48 2.61 -13.25 8.26
C ALA A 48 2.19 -12.92 9.71
N ILE A 49 1.45 -11.83 9.91
CA ILE A 49 0.84 -11.50 11.20
C ILE A 49 -0.30 -12.49 11.52
N LEU A 50 -1.19 -12.77 10.56
CA LEU A 50 -2.29 -13.74 10.71
C LEU A 50 -1.76 -15.12 11.12
N PHE A 51 -0.68 -15.58 10.49
CA PHE A 51 -0.04 -16.83 10.86
C PHE A 51 0.39 -16.86 12.34
N GLN A 52 0.88 -15.74 12.88
CA GLN A 52 1.27 -15.65 14.30
C GLN A 52 0.07 -15.58 15.25
N TYR A 53 -1.09 -15.11 14.80
CA TYR A 53 -2.32 -15.22 15.58
C TYR A 53 -2.74 -16.68 15.77
N HIS A 54 -2.52 -17.54 14.77
CA HIS A 54 -2.80 -18.98 14.85
C HIS A 54 -1.74 -19.75 15.64
N GLN A 55 -0.47 -19.57 15.29
CA GLN A 55 0.64 -20.40 15.77
C GLN A 55 1.40 -19.81 16.97
N GLY A 56 1.02 -18.59 17.37
CA GLY A 56 1.71 -17.83 18.39
C GLY A 56 2.90 -17.03 17.85
N ARG A 57 3.33 -16.09 18.70
CA ARG A 57 4.34 -15.10 18.34
C ARG A 57 5.69 -15.78 18.12
N ASN A 58 6.17 -15.68 16.89
CA ASN A 58 7.53 -16.08 16.53
C ASN A 58 8.25 -14.91 15.86
N ASN A 59 9.35 -14.46 16.45
CA ASN A 59 10.24 -13.47 15.81
C ASN A 59 11.19 -14.15 14.82
N SER A 60 10.65 -15.02 13.97
CA SER A 60 11.42 -15.74 12.97
C SER A 60 12.08 -14.75 12.02
N PHE A 61 13.18 -15.21 11.43
CA PHE A 61 13.86 -14.48 10.37
C PHE A 61 12.89 -14.12 9.23
N ASP A 62 12.01 -15.05 8.87
CA ASP A 62 11.00 -14.86 7.81
C ASP A 62 10.04 -13.72 8.14
N TYR A 63 9.52 -13.64 9.37
CA TYR A 63 8.66 -12.52 9.78
C TYR A 63 9.38 -11.18 9.67
N ARG A 64 10.65 -11.13 10.08
CA ARG A 64 11.46 -9.89 10.03
C ARG A 64 11.75 -9.45 8.59
N ILE A 65 11.96 -10.40 7.67
CA ILE A 65 12.10 -10.10 6.24
C ILE A 65 10.82 -9.47 5.74
N VAL A 66 9.68 -10.14 5.90
CA VAL A 66 8.43 -9.67 5.32
C VAL A 66 8.02 -8.30 5.88
N ARG A 67 8.21 -8.06 7.19
CA ARG A 67 7.99 -6.74 7.78
C ARG A 67 8.89 -5.67 7.17
N ARG A 68 10.17 -5.97 6.96
CA ARG A 68 11.13 -5.02 6.40
C ARG A 68 10.89 -4.78 4.92
N ASP A 69 10.52 -5.81 4.15
CA ASP A 69 10.15 -5.69 2.75
C ASP A 69 8.97 -4.71 2.58
N ALA A 70 7.94 -4.81 3.43
CA ALA A 70 6.82 -3.87 3.42
C ALA A 70 7.26 -2.42 3.66
N GLN A 71 8.17 -2.20 4.61
CA GLN A 71 8.71 -0.86 4.90
C GLN A 71 9.59 -0.32 3.77
N ILE A 72 10.40 -1.18 3.14
CA ILE A 72 11.26 -0.79 2.01
C ILE A 72 10.41 -0.38 0.81
N ASN A 73 9.41 -1.18 0.46
CA ASN A 73 8.54 -0.86 -0.68
C ASN A 73 7.70 0.40 -0.41
N ASP A 74 7.24 0.63 0.83
CA ASP A 74 6.56 1.88 1.21
C ASP A 74 7.49 3.09 1.04
N ALA A 75 8.73 3.01 1.52
CA ALA A 75 9.71 4.09 1.36
C ALA A 75 10.03 4.37 -0.12
N GLU A 76 10.15 3.34 -0.94
CA GLU A 76 10.36 3.47 -2.38
C GLU A 76 9.15 4.14 -3.05
N LEU A 77 7.93 3.72 -2.72
CA LEU A 77 6.69 4.30 -3.23
C LEU A 77 6.56 5.77 -2.84
N VAL A 78 6.82 6.11 -1.57
CA VAL A 78 6.81 7.49 -1.07
C VAL A 78 7.82 8.33 -1.86
N SER A 79 9.05 7.84 -2.04
CA SER A 79 10.08 8.56 -2.81
C SER A 79 9.61 8.86 -4.24
N VAL A 80 9.04 7.86 -4.94
CA VAL A 80 8.56 8.04 -6.31
C VAL A 80 7.36 8.98 -6.38
N LEU A 81 6.40 8.84 -5.47
CA LEU A 81 5.21 9.70 -5.42
C LEU A 81 5.58 11.15 -5.06
N SER A 82 6.49 11.38 -4.11
CA SER A 82 6.99 12.72 -3.79
C SER A 82 7.71 13.38 -4.96
N ASP A 83 8.54 12.62 -5.69
CA ASP A 83 9.20 13.10 -6.91
C ASP A 83 8.20 13.48 -8.00
N ILE A 84 7.14 12.67 -8.17
CA ILE A 84 6.04 12.95 -9.10
C ILE A 84 5.32 14.24 -8.67
N LEU A 85 4.92 14.35 -7.40
CA LEU A 85 4.21 15.51 -6.85
C LEU A 85 4.99 16.82 -7.05
N ALA A 86 6.30 16.81 -6.81
CA ALA A 86 7.15 18.00 -6.96
C ALA A 86 7.24 18.50 -8.42
N ARG A 87 6.86 17.66 -9.40
CA ARG A 87 7.07 17.92 -10.83
C ARG A 87 5.77 18.00 -11.63
N ILE A 88 4.61 17.66 -11.05
CA ILE A 88 3.30 17.87 -11.67
C ILE A 88 3.11 19.38 -11.91
N LYS A 89 3.30 19.82 -13.17
CA LYS A 89 3.17 21.24 -13.53
C LYS A 89 1.77 21.60 -14.05
N THR A 90 1.08 20.75 -14.82
CA THR A 90 -0.39 20.81 -15.09
C THR A 90 -0.86 19.74 -16.12
N ASN A 91 -2.16 19.39 -15.99
CA ASN A 91 -3.14 18.79 -16.92
C ASN A 91 -3.35 17.28 -17.10
N ASN A 92 -2.42 16.37 -16.80
CA ASN A 92 -2.71 14.94 -17.04
C ASN A 92 -3.00 14.13 -15.76
N ILE A 93 -2.47 14.52 -14.60
CA ILE A 93 -2.62 13.76 -13.35
C ILE A 93 -2.97 14.70 -12.20
N SER A 94 -3.97 14.33 -11.39
CA SER A 94 -4.35 15.11 -10.21
C SER A 94 -3.30 14.93 -9.09
N PRO A 95 -2.59 16.00 -8.67
CA PRO A 95 -1.62 15.91 -7.57
C PRO A 95 -2.31 15.55 -6.25
N GLU A 96 -3.56 15.99 -6.06
CA GLU A 96 -4.38 15.63 -4.90
C GLU A 96 -4.58 14.11 -4.80
N LYS A 97 -4.88 13.44 -5.91
CA LYS A 97 -5.05 11.97 -5.94
C LYS A 97 -3.77 11.21 -5.66
N ILE A 98 -2.63 11.69 -6.17
CA ILE A 98 -1.31 11.11 -5.92
C ILE A 98 -0.92 11.27 -4.44
N PHE A 99 -1.13 12.46 -3.88
CA PHE A 99 -0.92 12.72 -2.45
C PHE A 99 -1.85 11.88 -1.58
N ARG A 100 -3.12 11.76 -1.97
CA ARG A 100 -4.10 10.93 -1.25
C ARG A 100 -3.70 9.46 -1.24
N LEU A 101 -3.23 8.93 -2.37
CA LEU A 101 -2.70 7.56 -2.41
C LEU A 101 -1.51 7.37 -1.47
N LEU A 102 -0.57 8.32 -1.46
CA LEU A 102 0.57 8.30 -0.53
C LEU A 102 0.09 8.20 0.92
N CYS A 103 -0.84 9.06 1.33
CA CYS A 103 -1.40 9.05 2.68
C CYS A 103 -2.14 7.75 3.02
N LEU A 104 -2.89 7.20 2.06
CA LEU A 104 -3.63 5.95 2.26
C LEU A 104 -2.70 4.75 2.40
N ASN A 105 -1.64 4.65 1.58
CA ASN A 105 -0.66 3.57 1.70
C ASN A 105 0.07 3.63 3.06
N HIS A 106 0.49 4.83 3.46
CA HIS A 106 1.14 5.04 4.75
C HIS A 106 0.22 4.69 5.93
N SER A 107 -1.05 5.10 5.87
CA SER A 107 -2.07 4.73 6.86
C SER A 107 -2.28 3.23 6.91
N MET A 108 -2.37 2.57 5.75
CA MET A 108 -2.52 1.12 5.65
C MET A 108 -1.36 0.38 6.32
N LEU A 109 -0.11 0.72 6.00
CA LEU A 109 1.06 0.10 6.62
C LEU A 109 1.12 0.36 8.13
N SER A 110 0.69 1.54 8.58
CA SER A 110 0.58 1.89 10.00
C SER A 110 -0.45 1.02 10.72
N TYR A 111 -1.63 0.83 10.14
CA TYR A 111 -2.67 -0.06 10.69
C TYR A 111 -2.22 -1.53 10.71
N ILE A 112 -1.55 -2.01 9.65
CA ILE A 112 -0.97 -3.36 9.65
C ILE A 112 0.09 -3.50 10.76
N SER A 113 0.91 -2.47 10.98
CA SER A 113 1.92 -2.49 12.03
C SER A 113 1.32 -2.49 13.43
N ALA A 114 0.26 -1.72 13.67
CA ALA A 114 -0.49 -1.72 14.92
C ALA A 114 -1.21 -3.06 15.16
N PHE A 115 -1.82 -3.63 14.11
CA PHE A 115 -2.40 -4.97 14.10
C PHE A 115 -1.33 -6.03 14.43
N GLY A 116 -0.12 -5.92 13.90
CA GLY A 116 0.98 -6.84 14.17
C GLY A 116 1.67 -6.66 15.53
N ALA A 117 1.50 -5.52 16.21
CA ALA A 117 2.11 -5.29 17.52
C ALA A 117 1.57 -6.25 18.59
N HIS A 118 0.31 -6.65 18.44
CA HIS A 118 -0.46 -7.46 19.39
C HIS A 118 -0.67 -8.91 18.93
N ARG A 119 0.20 -9.42 18.04
CA ARG A 119 0.14 -10.77 17.42
C ARG A 119 0.38 -11.97 18.36
N GLU A 120 -0.08 -11.88 19.59
CA GLU A 120 -0.11 -13.02 20.52
C GLU A 120 -1.10 -14.06 20.01
N GLN A 121 -0.92 -15.33 20.39
CA GLN A 121 -1.78 -16.41 19.93
C GLN A 121 -3.21 -16.18 20.45
N PHE A 122 -4.20 -16.35 19.56
CA PHE A 122 -5.59 -16.42 19.97
C PHE A 122 -6.03 -17.87 20.15
N ASN A 123 -6.71 -18.14 21.26
CA ASN A 123 -7.33 -19.45 21.50
C ASN A 123 -8.79 -19.50 20.99
N ASN A 124 -9.36 -18.35 20.64
CA ASN A 124 -10.74 -18.25 20.16
C ASN A 124 -10.82 -18.51 18.65
N GLN A 125 -11.25 -19.71 18.27
CA GLN A 125 -11.40 -20.12 16.87
C GLN A 125 -12.40 -19.26 16.08
N THR A 126 -13.42 -18.71 16.73
CA THR A 126 -14.39 -17.82 16.07
C THR A 126 -13.70 -16.54 15.60
N ILE A 127 -12.87 -15.93 16.45
CA ILE A 127 -12.10 -14.72 16.09
C ILE A 127 -11.09 -15.05 14.98
N LEU A 128 -10.39 -16.17 15.06
CA LEU A 128 -9.44 -16.58 14.03
C LEU A 128 -10.10 -16.75 12.66
N SER A 129 -11.23 -17.46 12.57
CA SER A 129 -11.95 -17.65 11.30
C SER A 129 -12.45 -16.34 10.69
N ILE A 130 -12.79 -15.39 11.56
CA ILE A 130 -13.20 -14.04 11.20
C ILE A 130 -12.00 -13.27 10.62
N LEU A 131 -10.83 -13.31 11.27
CA LEU A 131 -9.60 -12.69 10.77
C LEU A 131 -9.19 -13.28 9.42
N ASP A 132 -9.20 -14.62 9.29
CA ASP A 132 -8.87 -15.33 8.04
C ASP A 132 -9.72 -14.82 6.89
N SER A 133 -11.05 -14.79 7.10
CA SER A 133 -12.02 -14.35 6.08
C SER A 133 -11.81 -12.89 5.66
N LYS A 134 -11.42 -12.02 6.60
CA LYS A 134 -11.21 -10.59 6.32
C LYS A 134 -9.90 -10.29 5.67
N ILE A 135 -8.83 -10.94 6.09
CA ILE A 135 -7.52 -10.76 5.45
C ILE A 135 -7.57 -11.30 4.02
N ALA A 136 -8.22 -12.44 3.79
CA ALA A 136 -8.48 -12.96 2.44
C ALA A 136 -9.33 -11.99 1.60
N TYR A 137 -10.33 -11.35 2.20
CA TYR A 137 -11.12 -10.31 1.53
C TYR A 137 -10.26 -9.10 1.15
N ILE A 138 -9.42 -8.60 2.06
CA ILE A 138 -8.52 -7.47 1.81
C ILE A 138 -7.60 -7.77 0.62
N GLU A 139 -6.95 -8.93 0.66
CA GLU A 139 -6.06 -9.37 -0.41
C GLU A 139 -6.80 -9.48 -1.75
N SER A 140 -7.99 -10.08 -1.75
CA SER A 140 -8.81 -10.24 -2.95
C SER A 140 -9.25 -8.90 -3.54
N ALA A 141 -9.67 -7.95 -2.69
CA ALA A 141 -10.12 -6.63 -3.13
C ALA A 141 -8.98 -5.81 -3.75
N LEU A 142 -7.78 -5.85 -3.16
CA LEU A 142 -6.59 -5.18 -3.69
C LEU A 142 -6.13 -5.83 -5.01
N ASN A 143 -6.09 -7.16 -5.07
CA ASN A 143 -5.74 -7.89 -6.29
C ASN A 143 -6.75 -7.64 -7.42
N PHE A 144 -8.04 -7.56 -7.10
CA PHE A 144 -9.08 -7.27 -8.08
C PHE A 144 -8.87 -5.89 -8.72
N ALA A 145 -8.61 -4.85 -7.93
CA ALA A 145 -8.33 -3.51 -8.44
C ALA A 145 -7.04 -3.47 -9.28
N LEU A 146 -6.00 -4.20 -8.84
CA LEU A 146 -4.72 -4.27 -9.53
C LEU A 146 -4.79 -5.04 -10.86
N LEU A 147 -5.61 -6.09 -10.97
CA LEU A 147 -5.68 -6.95 -12.14
C LEU A 147 -6.75 -6.52 -13.14
N ASN A 148 -7.95 -6.15 -12.66
CA ASN A 148 -9.13 -6.00 -13.52
C ASN A 148 -9.45 -4.55 -13.90
N ASN A 149 -8.64 -3.56 -13.47
CA ASN A 149 -8.90 -2.12 -13.68
C ASN A 149 -10.31 -1.68 -13.26
N GLN A 150 -10.92 -2.42 -12.34
CA GLN A 150 -12.26 -2.17 -11.83
C GLN A 150 -12.18 -2.00 -10.32
N SER A 151 -12.78 -0.92 -9.83
CA SER A 151 -12.98 -0.76 -8.40
C SER A 151 -14.05 -1.74 -7.97
N VAL A 152 -13.88 -2.37 -6.81
CA VAL A 152 -14.97 -3.08 -6.13
C VAL A 152 -16.05 -2.04 -5.83
N LYS A 153 -17.06 -1.92 -6.73
CA LYS A 153 -18.05 -0.84 -6.77
C LYS A 153 -19.06 -0.90 -5.62
N GLU A 154 -19.15 -2.04 -4.97
CA GLU A 154 -19.98 -2.24 -3.80
C GLU A 154 -19.07 -2.77 -2.69
N LEU A 155 -18.67 -1.86 -1.81
CA LEU A 155 -18.37 -2.23 -0.43
C LEU A 155 -19.69 -2.33 0.36
N ASP A 156 -20.79 -2.74 -0.28
CA ASP A 156 -22.04 -3.13 0.39
C ASP A 156 -21.80 -4.46 1.05
N ASN A 157 -21.14 -4.42 2.20
CA ASN A 157 -20.82 -5.64 2.91
C ASN A 157 -21.59 -5.65 4.25
N PRO A 158 -22.67 -6.46 4.38
CA PRO A 158 -23.23 -6.86 5.69
C PRO A 158 -22.16 -7.40 6.66
N LEU A 159 -20.95 -7.64 6.17
CA LEU A 159 -19.74 -7.97 6.90
C LEU A 159 -19.16 -6.86 7.80
N ILE A 160 -19.26 -5.57 7.46
CA ILE A 160 -18.86 -4.47 8.37
C ILE A 160 -19.86 -4.41 9.53
N GLN A 161 -21.16 -4.54 9.21
CA GLN A 161 -22.24 -4.57 10.20
C GLN A 161 -22.15 -5.80 11.11
N ARG A 162 -21.82 -6.99 10.57
CA ARG A 162 -21.56 -8.21 11.35
C ARG A 162 -20.38 -8.06 12.31
N PHE A 163 -19.40 -7.23 11.98
CA PHE A 163 -18.25 -6.94 12.84
C PHE A 163 -18.59 -6.00 14.00
N GLN A 164 -19.40 -4.99 13.74
CA GLN A 164 -19.90 -4.07 14.76
C GLN A 164 -20.82 -4.75 15.77
N THR A 165 -21.43 -5.88 15.40
CA THR A 165 -22.31 -6.69 16.27
C THR A 165 -21.59 -7.79 17.03
N ILE A 166 -20.28 -8.01 16.80
CA ILE A 166 -19.50 -8.92 17.64
C ILE A 166 -19.38 -8.27 19.02
N GLN A 167 -20.09 -8.83 20.01
CA GLN A 167 -19.81 -8.55 21.42
C GLN A 167 -18.44 -9.13 21.75
N LEU A 168 -17.40 -8.34 21.50
CA LEU A 168 -16.07 -8.62 22.02
C LEU A 168 -16.17 -8.53 23.54
N GLY A 169 -15.74 -9.58 24.24
CA GLY A 169 -15.73 -9.59 25.70
C GLY A 169 -14.84 -8.46 26.25
N GLU A 170 -14.80 -8.27 27.57
CA GLU A 170 -14.04 -7.21 28.27
C GLU A 170 -12.51 -7.17 27.98
N ASN A 171 -12.00 -8.00 27.07
CA ASN A 171 -10.60 -8.08 26.68
C ASN A 171 -10.23 -6.98 25.68
N ASN A 172 -9.73 -5.85 26.20
CA ASN A 172 -9.28 -4.67 25.45
C ASN A 172 -8.38 -4.96 24.22
N LYS A 173 -7.63 -6.07 24.22
CA LYS A 173 -6.73 -6.43 23.11
C LYS A 173 -7.47 -6.90 21.86
N GLU A 174 -8.48 -7.75 22.01
CA GLU A 174 -9.26 -8.28 20.88
C GLU A 174 -10.05 -7.16 20.19
N GLN A 175 -10.56 -6.23 20.99
CA GLN A 175 -11.24 -5.03 20.51
C GLN A 175 -10.32 -4.14 19.66
N LEU A 176 -9.10 -3.86 20.14
CA LEU A 176 -8.14 -3.07 19.40
C LEU A 176 -7.77 -3.73 18.06
N ILE A 177 -7.55 -5.04 18.04
CA ILE A 177 -7.16 -5.78 16.84
C ILE A 177 -8.28 -5.74 15.79
N VAL A 178 -9.53 -5.91 16.22
CA VAL A 178 -10.70 -5.78 15.36
C VAL A 178 -10.83 -4.35 14.82
N GLU A 179 -10.60 -3.34 15.66
CA GLU A 179 -10.61 -1.93 15.24
C GLU A 179 -9.56 -1.65 14.16
N GLN A 180 -8.31 -2.11 14.35
CA GLN A 180 -7.25 -1.92 13.34
C GLN A 180 -7.61 -2.58 12.00
N LEU A 181 -8.23 -3.76 12.03
CA LEU A 181 -8.68 -4.45 10.83
C LEU A 181 -9.83 -3.71 10.14
N LEU A 182 -10.75 -3.14 10.92
CA LEU A 182 -11.87 -2.35 10.40
C LEU A 182 -11.38 -1.04 9.78
N LEU A 183 -10.42 -0.36 10.42
CA LEU A 183 -9.75 0.81 9.86
C LEU A 183 -9.12 0.47 8.50
N LEU A 184 -8.44 -0.68 8.40
CA LEU A 184 -7.87 -1.15 7.15
C LEU A 184 -8.95 -1.37 6.08
N ILE A 185 -10.02 -2.10 6.40
CA ILE A 185 -11.16 -2.35 5.50
C ILE A 185 -11.78 -1.04 5.00
N ASN A 186 -11.89 -0.02 5.85
CA ASN A 186 -12.46 1.27 5.47
C ASN A 186 -11.60 2.05 4.46
N LEU A 187 -10.29 1.78 4.38
CA LEU A 187 -9.42 2.41 3.37
C LEU A 187 -9.58 1.77 1.98
N LEU A 188 -10.06 0.52 1.89
CA LEU A 188 -10.04 -0.25 0.64
C LEU A 188 -10.80 0.36 -0.53
N PRO A 189 -12.04 0.88 -0.39
CA PRO A 189 -12.77 1.48 -1.50
C PRO A 189 -11.97 2.59 -2.17
N GLU A 190 -11.40 3.47 -1.34
CA GLU A 190 -10.67 4.63 -1.81
C GLU A 190 -9.34 4.24 -2.46
N ILE A 191 -8.58 3.34 -1.82
CA ILE A 191 -7.36 2.76 -2.39
C ILE A 191 -7.66 2.14 -3.76
N ASN A 192 -8.71 1.31 -3.87
CA ASN A 192 -9.10 0.66 -5.11
C ASN A 192 -9.48 1.68 -6.20
N SER A 193 -10.23 2.73 -5.84
CA SER A 193 -10.59 3.80 -6.78
C SER A 193 -9.36 4.53 -7.33
N LEU A 194 -8.34 4.78 -6.49
CA LEU A 194 -7.12 5.48 -6.87
C LEU A 194 -6.18 4.61 -7.69
N ILE A 195 -6.10 3.30 -7.38
CA ILE A 195 -5.38 2.32 -8.20
C ILE A 195 -5.92 2.34 -9.63
N VAL A 196 -7.25 2.25 -9.79
CA VAL A 196 -7.91 2.28 -11.10
C VAL A 196 -7.64 3.59 -11.81
N PHE A 197 -7.75 4.72 -11.12
CA PHE A 197 -7.45 6.04 -11.68
C PHE A 197 -6.01 6.12 -12.21
N ILE A 198 -5.02 5.67 -11.44
CA ILE A 198 -3.60 5.73 -11.84
C ILE A 198 -3.34 4.81 -13.04
N LYS A 199 -3.92 3.61 -13.06
CA LYS A 199 -3.78 2.68 -14.18
C LYS A 199 -4.41 3.23 -15.47
N GLN A 200 -5.49 4.00 -15.38
CA GLN A 200 -6.11 4.67 -16.54
C GLN A 200 -5.30 5.86 -17.06
N GLN A 201 -4.39 6.41 -16.27
CA GLN A 201 -3.55 7.55 -16.65
C GLN A 201 -2.14 7.12 -17.11
N GLY A 202 -1.73 5.87 -16.86
CA GLY A 202 -0.48 5.30 -17.35
C GLY A 202 -0.48 5.17 -18.88
N PRO A 203 0.62 5.45 -19.59
CA PRO A 203 0.68 5.24 -21.04
C PRO A 203 0.67 3.73 -21.34
N ASP A 204 -0.05 3.36 -22.40
CA ASP A 204 -0.08 2.01 -22.98
C ASP A 204 1.32 1.49 -23.34
#